data_AF-A0A966WTA8-F1
#
_entry.id   AF-A0A966WTA8-F1
#
_cell.length_a   1.000
_cell.length_b   1.000
_cell.length_c   1.000
_cell.angle_alpha   90.00
_cell.angle_beta   90.00
_cell.angle_gamma   90.00
#
_symmetry.space_group_name_H-M   'P 1'
#
loop_
_entity.id
_entity.type
_entity.pdbx_description
1 polymer ?
#
loop_
_entity_poly.entity_id
_entity_poly.type
_entity_poly.pdbx_seq_one_letter_code
_entity_poly.pdbx_strand_id
1 'polypeptide(L)' 'AERDALAMLARRAGLRLTERQFELLAAAAPFVAETARRLRRPRSFTEATASIFTFGAITEPSA' A
#
# COMPACT_ATOMS: atom_id res chain seq x y z
N ALA A 1 -7.89 -13.65 -17.11
CA ALA A 1 -8.60 -12.55 -16.43
C ALA A 1 -7.82 -12.03 -15.21
N GLU A 2 -7.71 -12.81 -14.12
CA GLU A 2 -7.05 -12.33 -12.88
C GLU A 2 -5.53 -12.13 -13.05
N ARG A 3 -4.88 -13.06 -13.76
CA ARG A 3 -3.45 -13.01 -14.07
C ARG A 3 -3.08 -11.82 -14.99
N ASP A 4 -3.94 -11.48 -15.95
CA ASP A 4 -3.75 -10.31 -16.84
C ASP A 4 -3.85 -9.00 -16.07
N ALA A 5 -4.78 -8.92 -15.11
CA ALA A 5 -4.91 -7.76 -14.22
C ALA A 5 -3.66 -7.56 -13.37
N LEU A 6 -3.09 -8.65 -12.82
CA LEU A 6 -1.83 -8.60 -12.08
C LEU A 6 -0.65 -8.15 -12.95
N ALA A 7 -0.58 -8.62 -14.19
CA ALA A 7 0.46 -8.21 -15.14
C ALA A 7 0.36 -6.70 -15.46
N MET A 8 -0.86 -6.18 -15.66
CA MET A 8 -1.08 -4.75 -15.84
C MET A 8 -0.69 -3.93 -14.61
N LEU A 9 -1.03 -4.39 -13.40
CA LEU A 9 -0.67 -3.71 -12.16
C LEU A 9 0.84 -3.68 -11.94
N ALA A 10 1.53 -4.80 -12.16
CA ALA A 10 2.98 -4.87 -12.07
C ALA A 10 3.66 -3.88 -13.04
N ARG A 11 3.17 -3.82 -14.29
CA ARG A 11 3.66 -2.86 -15.28
C ARG A 11 3.41 -1.41 -14.87
N ARG A 12 2.21 -1.09 -14.35
CA ARG A 12 1.86 0.26 -13.87
C ARG A 12 2.70 0.69 -12.67
N ALA A 13 3.08 -0.26 -11.82
CA ALA A 13 4.00 -0.04 -10.71
C ALA A 13 5.48 0.07 -11.16
N GLY A 14 5.77 -0.03 -12.48
CA GLY A 14 7.13 0.02 -13.01
C GLY A 14 7.96 -1.24 -12.73
N LEU A 15 7.31 -2.34 -12.30
CA LEU A 15 8.01 -3.57 -11.97
C LEU A 15 8.37 -4.34 -13.25
N ARG A 16 9.65 -4.67 -13.39
CA ARG A 16 10.16 -5.61 -14.39
C ARG A 16 10.41 -6.95 -13.72
N LEU A 17 9.40 -7.81 -13.74
CA LEU A 17 9.45 -9.10 -13.07
C LEU A 17 9.89 -10.19 -14.05
N THR A 18 10.73 -11.11 -13.59
CA THR A 18 10.94 -12.39 -14.27
C THR A 18 9.70 -13.26 -14.13
N GLU A 19 9.58 -14.30 -14.95
CA GLU A 19 8.42 -15.20 -14.90
C GLU A 19 8.25 -15.85 -13.52
N ARG A 20 9.35 -16.28 -12.90
CA ARG A 20 9.34 -16.84 -11.54
C ARG A 20 8.87 -15.82 -10.48
N GLN A 21 9.28 -14.56 -10.60
CA GLN A 21 8.83 -13.50 -9.68
C GLN A 21 7.35 -13.19 -9.87
N PHE A 22 6.87 -13.25 -11.11
CA PHE A 22 5.46 -13.05 -11.43
C PHE A 22 4.58 -14.18 -10.88
N GLU A 23 5.05 -15.43 -10.91
CA GLU A 23 4.37 -16.54 -10.25
C GLU A 23 4.24 -16.33 -8.74
N LEU A 24 5.31 -15.88 -8.09
CA LEU A 24 5.30 -15.57 -6.66
C LEU A 24 4.32 -14.43 -6.34
N LEU A 25 4.31 -13.38 -7.17
CA LEU A 25 3.33 -12.29 -7.05
C LEU A 25 1.89 -12.81 -7.19
N ALA A 26 1.64 -13.66 -8.19
CA ALA A 26 0.32 -14.25 -8.42
C ALA A 26 -0.13 -15.15 -7.27
N ALA A 27 0.78 -15.92 -6.69
CA ALA A 27 0.51 -16.72 -5.49
C ALA A 27 0.22 -15.86 -4.25
N ALA A 28 0.86 -14.70 -4.12
CA ALA A 28 0.68 -13.79 -2.99
C ALA A 28 -0.58 -12.89 -3.13
N ALA A 29 -1.02 -12.61 -4.35
CA ALA A 29 -2.15 -11.73 -4.66
C ALA A 29 -3.42 -11.94 -3.79
N PRO A 30 -3.93 -13.17 -3.59
CA PRO A 30 -5.15 -13.37 -2.78
C PRO A 30 -4.97 -12.97 -1.32
N PHE A 31 -3.79 -13.22 -0.74
CA PHE A 31 -3.50 -12.84 0.65
C PHE A 31 -3.42 -11.33 0.82
N VAL A 32 -2.84 -10.64 -0.17
CA VAL A 32 -2.79 -9.17 -0.20
C VAL A 32 -4.19 -8.59 -0.38
N ALA A 33 -5.03 -9.17 -1.23
CA ALA A 33 -6.40 -8.74 -1.43
C ALA A 33 -7.24 -8.87 -0.16
N GLU A 34 -7.10 -9.98 0.57
CA GLU A 34 -7.77 -10.19 1.87
C GLU A 34 -7.29 -9.18 2.93
N THR A 35 -5.98 -8.93 2.99
CA THR A 35 -5.42 -7.92 3.90
C THR A 35 -5.94 -6.52 3.56
N ALA A 36 -5.96 -6.16 2.28
CA ALA A 36 -6.50 -4.89 1.80
C ALA A 36 -8.00 -4.75 2.13
N ARG A 37 -8.78 -5.84 2.02
CA ARG A 37 -10.19 -5.86 2.40
C ARG A 37 -10.38 -5.54 3.88
N ARG A 38 -9.55 -6.10 4.76
CA ARG A 38 -9.58 -5.79 6.21
C ARG A 38 -9.24 -4.32 6.50
N LEU A 39 -8.27 -3.77 5.77
CA LEU A 39 -7.86 -2.36 5.91
C LEU A 39 -8.92 -1.37 5.41
N ARG A 40 -9.71 -1.75 4.40
CA ARG A 40 -10.80 -0.96 3.80
C ARG A 40 -12.10 -1.00 4.60
N ARG A 41 -12.04 -1.31 5.89
CA ARG A 41 -13.22 -1.17 6.77
C ARG A 41 -13.71 0.29 6.80
N PRO A 42 -15.00 0.53 7.08
CA PRO A 42 -15.48 1.87 7.39
C PRO A 42 -14.62 2.50 8.48
N ARG A 43 -14.17 3.74 8.24
CA ARG A 43 -13.42 4.55 9.20
C ARG A 43 -14.27 5.72 9.63
N SER A 44 -14.15 6.11 10.90
CA SER A 44 -14.76 7.34 11.41
C SER A 44 -13.85 8.53 11.11
N PHE A 45 -14.43 9.71 10.91
CA PHE A 45 -13.68 10.97 10.85
C PHE A 45 -12.92 11.24 12.16
N THR A 46 -13.45 10.76 13.29
CA THR A 46 -12.84 10.90 14.62
C THR A 46 -11.79 9.84 14.93
N GLU A 47 -11.52 8.92 13.99
CA GLU A 47 -10.55 7.85 14.20
C GLU A 47 -9.12 8.42 14.20
N ALA A 48 -8.36 8.13 15.26
CA ALA A 48 -6.98 8.60 15.37
C ALA A 48 -6.12 8.05 14.22
N THR A 49 -5.38 8.92 13.55
CA THR A 49 -4.46 8.50 12.48
C THR A 49 -3.25 7.81 13.10
N ALA A 50 -2.86 6.65 12.58
CA ALA A 50 -1.73 5.88 13.10
C ALA A 50 -0.39 6.65 13.09
N SER A 51 -0.24 7.62 12.20
CA SER A 51 0.90 8.54 12.18
C SER A 51 0.47 9.87 11.60
N ILE A 52 0.64 10.95 12.36
CA ILE A 52 0.49 12.32 11.87
C ILE A 52 1.90 12.83 11.61
N PHE A 53 2.20 13.15 10.37
CA PHE A 53 3.43 13.86 10.06
C PHE A 53 3.33 15.27 10.63
N THR A 54 4.13 15.58 11.65
CA THR A 54 4.26 16.93 12.19
C THR A 54 5.53 17.55 11.63
N PHE A 55 5.42 18.73 11.03
CA PHE A 55 6.59 19.56 10.81
C PHE A 55 7.11 19.97 12.18
N GLY A 56 8.38 19.68 12.45
CA GLY A 56 9.01 19.96 13.74
C GLY A 56 8.70 21.38 14.17
N ALA A 57 8.34 21.54 15.44
CA ALA A 57 8.17 22.84 16.07
C ALA A 57 9.31 23.75 15.60
N ILE A 58 8.96 24.84 14.93
CA ILE A 58 9.91 25.92 14.69
C ILE A 58 10.20 26.43 16.10
N THR A 59 11.23 25.87 16.74
CA THR A 59 11.72 26.38 18.01
C THR A 59 12.29 27.75 17.68
N GLU A 60 11.50 28.79 17.89
CA GLU A 60 12.02 30.15 17.91
C GLU A 60 13.15 30.19 18.96
N PRO A 61 14.31 30.79 18.64
CA PRO A 61 15.33 30.97 19.65
C PRO A 61 14.77 31.89 20.74
N SER A 62 14.80 31.43 21.98
CA SER A 62 14.49 32.24 23.17
C SER A 62 15.23 33.57 23.07
N ALA A 63 14.49 34.68 23.20
CA ALA A 63 15.04 35.99 23.53
C ALA A 63 15.77 35.97 24.88
#